data_AF-A0A2P5M114-F1
#
_entry.id   AF-A0A2P5M114-F1
#
_cell.length_a   1.000
_cell.length_b   1.000
_cell.length_c   1.000
_cell.angle_alpha   90.00
_cell.angle_beta   90.00
_cell.angle_gamma   90.00
#
_symmetry.space_group_name_H-M   'P 1'
#
loop_
_entity.id
_entity.type
_entity.pdbx_description
1 polymer ?
#
loop_
_entity_poly.entity_id
_entity_poly.type
_entity_poly.pdbx_seq_one_letter_code
_entity_poly.pdbx_strand_id
1 'polypeptide(L)'
;MQKRIIANSPLLESSAAGWLDLEKLADVEISSEQPGYPIEAALLPELDQGWRADKPGEQTIRLIFKQPQRIQHIKLCFTEVTTSRTQEYVLLASQNNGASYIEIVRQQWNFNPEGGNQELEDHLMDLAEVTTIELRIIPDISGKPALATLDWLRVF
;
A
#
# COMPACT_ATOMS: atom_id res chain seq x y z
N MET A 1 14.79 -25.32 29.37
CA MET A 1 14.67 -24.51 28.14
C MET A 1 15.38 -23.19 28.36
N GLN A 2 16.30 -22.80 27.47
CA GLN A 2 17.07 -21.55 27.59
C GLN A 2 16.44 -20.47 26.70
N LYS A 3 15.95 -19.40 27.32
CA LYS A 3 15.42 -18.21 26.63
C LYS A 3 16.57 -17.21 26.42
N ARG A 4 16.73 -16.70 25.20
CA ARG A 4 17.54 -15.52 24.91
C ARG A 4 16.63 -14.40 24.45
N ILE A 5 16.91 -13.19 24.93
CA ILE A 5 16.25 -11.97 24.49
C ILE A 5 17.01 -11.50 23.26
N ILE A 6 16.33 -11.42 22.12
CA ILE A 6 16.85 -10.76 20.92
C ILE A 6 16.78 -9.27 21.23
N ALA A 7 17.93 -8.60 21.21
CA ALA A 7 17.95 -7.15 21.20
C ALA A 7 17.29 -6.71 19.88
N ASN A 8 16.17 -6.01 19.95
CA ASN A 8 15.71 -5.25 18.80
C ASN A 8 16.84 -4.26 18.47
N SER A 9 17.50 -4.46 17.34
CA SER A 9 18.26 -3.37 16.73
C SER A 9 17.32 -2.16 16.68
N PRO A 10 17.76 -0.97 17.12
CA PRO A 10 16.92 0.20 17.01
C PRO A 10 16.50 0.31 15.55
N LEU A 11 15.18 0.36 15.32
CA LEU A 11 14.61 0.74 14.03
C LEU A 11 15.39 1.98 13.60
N LEU A 12 16.11 1.87 12.49
CA LEU A 12 16.74 3.01 11.86
C LEU A 12 15.64 4.05 11.67
N GLU A 13 15.68 5.10 12.50
CA GLU A 13 15.01 6.35 12.22
C GLU A 13 15.62 6.88 10.92
N SER A 14 15.05 6.46 9.78
CA SER A 14 15.36 7.05 8.49
C SER A 14 14.64 8.39 8.47
N SER A 15 15.40 9.42 8.81
CA SER A 15 15.07 10.83 8.60
C SER A 15 14.55 11.04 7.17
N ALA A 16 13.31 11.51 7.02
CA ALA A 16 12.73 12.37 5.96
C ALA A 16 13.24 12.33 4.48
N ALA A 17 14.09 11.39 4.03
CA ALA A 17 14.77 11.41 2.73
C ALA A 17 15.19 10.00 2.27
N GLY A 18 14.32 9.01 2.46
CA GLY A 18 14.61 7.60 2.12
C GLY A 18 13.64 6.92 1.16
N TRP A 19 12.46 7.49 0.91
CA TRP A 19 11.50 6.92 -0.05
C TRP A 19 11.70 7.50 -1.45
N LEU A 20 11.22 6.76 -2.45
CA LEU A 20 11.23 7.17 -3.84
C LEU A 20 10.29 8.36 -4.08
N ASP A 21 10.75 9.31 -4.89
CA ASP A 21 9.93 10.40 -5.42
C ASP A 21 9.04 9.86 -6.54
N LEU A 22 7.86 9.35 -6.16
CA LEU A 22 6.95 8.69 -7.09
C LEU A 22 6.40 9.64 -8.17
N GLU A 23 6.25 10.94 -7.88
CA GLU A 23 5.83 11.93 -8.87
C GLU A 23 6.79 11.96 -10.06
N LYS A 24 8.10 11.93 -9.77
CA LYS A 24 9.12 11.95 -10.82
C LYS A 24 9.32 10.56 -11.43
N LEU A 25 9.28 9.51 -10.63
CA LEU A 25 9.78 8.18 -11.00
C LEU A 25 8.72 7.23 -11.57
N ALA A 26 7.44 7.46 -11.29
CA ALA A 26 6.38 6.53 -11.68
C ALA A 26 5.21 7.23 -12.37
N ASP A 27 4.56 6.50 -13.27
CA ASP A 27 3.19 6.76 -13.69
C ASP A 27 2.25 5.93 -12.82
N VAL A 28 1.03 6.42 -12.60
CA VAL A 28 0.06 5.80 -11.69
C VAL A 28 -1.21 5.43 -12.44
N GLU A 29 -1.64 4.18 -12.29
CA GLU A 29 -2.94 3.73 -12.77
C GLU A 29 -3.81 3.33 -11.58
N ILE A 30 -5.09 3.73 -11.62
CA ILE A 30 -6.06 3.42 -10.58
C ILE A 30 -7.36 2.93 -11.20
N SER A 31 -8.10 2.07 -10.49
CA SER A 31 -9.41 1.60 -10.97
C SER A 31 -10.48 2.70 -10.91
N SER A 32 -10.43 3.58 -9.92
CA SER A 32 -11.31 4.75 -9.76
C SER A 32 -10.79 5.68 -8.66
N GLU A 33 -11.22 6.94 -8.66
CA GLU A 33 -10.96 7.90 -7.58
C GLU A 33 -12.17 8.79 -7.33
N GLN A 34 -12.43 9.07 -6.06
CA GLN A 34 -13.49 9.98 -5.64
C GLN A 34 -13.01 11.43 -5.77
N PRO A 35 -13.83 12.35 -6.32
CA PRO A 35 -13.50 13.78 -6.30
C PRO A 35 -13.14 14.28 -4.89
N GLY A 36 -11.97 14.91 -4.77
CA GLY A 36 -11.43 15.40 -3.50
C GLY A 36 -10.58 14.40 -2.70
N TYR A 37 -10.40 13.17 -3.19
CA TYR A 37 -9.52 12.15 -2.60
C TYR A 37 -8.64 11.51 -3.68
N PRO A 38 -7.80 12.31 -4.36
CA PRO A 38 -7.02 11.86 -5.51
C PRO A 38 -5.85 10.97 -5.08
N ILE A 39 -5.29 10.18 -6.00
CA ILE A 39 -4.23 9.22 -5.66
C ILE A 39 -2.94 9.90 -5.16
N GLU A 40 -2.65 11.11 -5.64
CA GLU A 40 -1.53 11.93 -5.21
C GLU A 40 -1.59 12.18 -3.70
N ALA A 41 -2.79 12.29 -3.12
CA ALA A 41 -2.97 12.52 -1.70
C ALA A 41 -2.54 11.34 -0.81
N ALA A 42 -2.41 10.15 -1.37
CA ALA A 42 -1.83 8.99 -0.69
C ALA A 42 -0.34 8.79 -1.01
N LEU A 43 0.15 9.27 -2.15
CA LEU A 43 1.52 8.99 -2.60
C LEU A 43 2.51 10.10 -2.23
N LEU A 44 2.05 11.35 -2.18
CA LEU A 44 2.89 12.51 -1.92
C LEU A 44 2.81 12.90 -0.43
N PRO A 45 3.92 13.34 0.19
CA PRO A 45 3.94 13.68 1.61
C PRO A 45 3.30 15.03 1.96
N GLU A 46 2.98 15.85 0.96
CA GLU A 46 2.45 17.21 1.14
C GLU A 46 0.92 17.23 1.30
N LEU A 47 0.27 16.07 1.15
CA LEU A 47 -1.17 15.93 1.11
C LEU A 47 -1.60 14.94 2.21
N ASP A 48 -2.49 15.39 3.10
CA ASP A 48 -2.86 14.64 4.31
C ASP A 48 -4.20 13.88 4.20
N GLN A 49 -4.86 13.93 3.03
CA GLN A 49 -6.24 13.47 2.87
C GLN A 49 -6.37 12.02 2.38
N GLY A 50 -5.30 11.44 1.84
CA GLY A 50 -5.31 10.10 1.27
C GLY A 50 -6.17 9.96 0.00
N TRP A 51 -6.17 8.75 -0.54
CA TRP A 51 -6.92 8.34 -1.70
C TRP A 51 -8.21 7.61 -1.30
N ARG A 52 -9.24 7.73 -2.13
CA ARG A 52 -10.48 6.95 -1.98
C ARG A 52 -11.00 6.53 -3.35
N ALA A 53 -11.39 5.25 -3.46
CA ALA A 53 -12.07 4.74 -4.62
C ALA A 53 -13.46 5.36 -4.80
N ASP A 54 -13.91 5.52 -6.04
CA ASP A 54 -15.27 6.01 -6.37
C ASP A 54 -16.26 4.87 -6.67
N LYS A 55 -15.74 3.70 -7.07
CA LYS A 55 -16.58 2.56 -7.48
C LYS A 55 -16.36 1.33 -6.61
N PRO A 56 -17.43 0.58 -6.28
CA PRO A 56 -17.30 -0.68 -5.56
C PRO A 56 -16.67 -1.77 -6.44
N GLY A 57 -16.18 -2.84 -5.80
CA GLY A 57 -15.50 -3.96 -6.46
C GLY A 57 -14.06 -4.12 -5.96
N GLU A 58 -13.27 -4.94 -6.65
CA GLU A 58 -11.82 -4.93 -6.44
C GLU A 58 -11.27 -3.59 -6.91
N GLN A 59 -10.46 -2.94 -6.07
CA GLN A 59 -9.76 -1.71 -6.44
C GLN A 59 -8.28 -1.96 -6.61
N THR A 60 -7.70 -1.29 -7.61
CA THR A 60 -6.32 -1.48 -7.99
C THR A 60 -5.61 -0.14 -8.02
N ILE A 61 -4.41 -0.10 -7.46
CA ILE A 61 -3.45 0.98 -7.63
C ILE A 61 -2.17 0.35 -8.20
N ARG A 62 -1.65 0.91 -9.29
CA ARG A 62 -0.45 0.42 -9.95
C ARG A 62 0.54 1.56 -10.10
N LEU A 63 1.77 1.34 -9.64
CA LEU A 63 2.92 2.23 -9.84
C LEU A 63 3.78 1.64 -10.95
N ILE A 64 3.89 2.34 -12.07
CA ILE A 64 4.68 1.94 -13.24
C ILE A 64 5.93 2.80 -13.27
N PHE A 65 7.08 2.23 -12.94
CA PHE A 65 8.32 2.99 -12.91
C PHE A 65 8.85 3.26 -14.30
N LYS A 66 9.22 4.53 -14.56
CA LYS A 66 9.80 4.98 -15.85
C LYS A 66 11.14 4.30 -16.15
N GLN A 67 11.85 3.89 -15.11
CA GLN A 67 13.04 3.05 -15.15
C GLN A 67 12.96 2.01 -14.02
N PRO A 68 13.49 0.78 -14.19
CA PRO A 68 13.50 -0.21 -13.12
C PRO A 68 14.11 0.36 -11.84
N GLN A 69 13.45 0.14 -10.70
CA GLN A 69 13.88 0.60 -9.39
C GLN A 69 14.22 -0.58 -8.49
N ARG A 70 15.20 -0.39 -7.59
CA ARG A 70 15.39 -1.30 -6.47
C ARG A 70 14.43 -0.91 -5.36
N ILE A 71 13.63 -1.86 -4.89
CA ILE A 71 12.65 -1.69 -3.83
C ILE A 71 13.04 -2.54 -2.64
N GLN A 72 13.37 -1.89 -1.52
CA GLN A 72 13.79 -2.53 -0.29
C GLN A 72 12.60 -2.83 0.61
N HIS A 73 11.68 -1.88 0.74
CA HIS A 73 10.45 -2.08 1.50
C HIS A 73 9.32 -1.14 1.07
N ILE A 74 8.09 -1.53 1.40
CA ILE A 74 6.89 -0.74 1.15
C ILE A 74 6.13 -0.60 2.46
N LYS A 75 5.79 0.65 2.79
CA LYS A 75 4.92 0.96 3.92
C LYS A 75 3.59 1.47 3.39
N LEU A 76 2.50 1.08 4.05
CA LEU A 76 1.17 1.54 3.68
C LEU A 76 0.26 1.66 4.90
N CYS A 77 -0.74 2.51 4.78
CA CYS A 77 -1.76 2.68 5.81
C CYS A 77 -3.15 2.83 5.19
N PHE A 78 -4.09 2.06 5.71
CA PHE A 78 -5.50 2.13 5.37
C PHE A 78 -6.31 2.56 6.60
N THR A 79 -7.39 3.30 6.38
CA THR A 79 -8.31 3.73 7.44
C THR A 79 -9.76 3.50 7.08
N GLU A 80 -10.52 2.89 7.99
CA GLU A 80 -11.96 2.70 7.92
C GLU A 80 -12.59 3.02 9.29
N VAL A 81 -13.24 4.17 9.38
CA VAL A 81 -13.81 4.69 10.63
C VAL A 81 -15.33 4.54 10.71
N THR A 82 -15.97 4.04 9.65
CA THR A 82 -17.43 4.07 9.52
C THR A 82 -18.07 2.70 9.66
N THR A 83 -17.41 1.66 9.16
CA THR A 83 -18.03 0.35 8.97
C THR A 83 -17.12 -0.77 9.45
N SER A 84 -17.69 -1.73 10.19
CA SER A 84 -16.99 -2.98 10.47
C SER A 84 -16.98 -3.87 9.24
N ARG A 85 -15.80 -4.15 8.68
CA ARG A 85 -15.60 -5.02 7.51
C ARG A 85 -14.24 -5.69 7.55
N THR A 86 -14.10 -6.81 6.85
CA THR A 86 -12.81 -7.45 6.64
C THR A 86 -12.31 -7.10 5.25
N GLN A 87 -11.22 -6.34 5.19
CA GLN A 87 -10.52 -6.03 3.96
C GLN A 87 -9.46 -7.11 3.68
N GLU A 88 -9.23 -7.40 2.41
CA GLU A 88 -8.01 -8.08 1.96
C GLU A 88 -7.27 -7.17 0.99
N TYR A 89 -5.95 -7.15 1.06
CA TYR A 89 -5.15 -6.65 -0.05
C TYR A 89 -4.05 -7.63 -0.44
N VAL A 90 -3.61 -7.49 -1.69
CA VAL A 90 -2.47 -8.21 -2.26
C VAL A 90 -1.49 -7.19 -2.81
N LEU A 91 -0.25 -7.28 -2.39
CA LEU A 91 0.86 -6.50 -2.94
C LEU A 91 1.64 -7.39 -3.90
N LEU A 92 1.73 -6.95 -5.15
CA LEU A 92 2.44 -7.64 -6.20
C LEU A 92 3.57 -6.78 -6.76
N ALA A 93 4.62 -7.42 -7.24
CA ALA A 93 5.70 -6.76 -7.97
C ALA A 93 5.94 -7.43 -9.32
N SER A 94 6.35 -6.64 -10.31
CA SER A 94 6.83 -7.11 -11.60
C SER A 94 8.23 -6.57 -11.88
N GLN A 95 9.08 -7.39 -12.48
CA GLN A 95 10.42 -7.02 -12.95
C GLN A 95 10.51 -7.05 -14.49
N ASN A 96 9.38 -7.19 -15.18
CA ASN A 96 9.31 -7.39 -16.62
C ASN A 96 8.15 -6.61 -17.26
N ASN A 97 7.99 -5.35 -16.86
CA ASN A 97 7.00 -4.40 -17.40
C ASN A 97 5.57 -4.94 -17.34
N GLY A 98 5.22 -5.63 -16.24
CA GLY A 98 3.88 -6.16 -16.00
C GLY A 98 3.55 -7.44 -16.77
N ALA A 99 4.50 -8.07 -17.47
CA ALA A 99 4.25 -9.33 -18.18
C ALA A 99 4.03 -10.51 -17.20
N SER A 100 4.65 -10.47 -16.04
CA SER A 100 4.38 -11.37 -14.93
C SER A 100 4.51 -10.66 -13.59
N TYR A 101 3.76 -11.14 -12.60
CA TYR A 101 3.77 -10.62 -11.24
C TYR A 101 4.13 -11.72 -10.24
N ILE A 102 4.89 -11.34 -9.22
CA ILE A 102 5.08 -12.13 -8.00
C ILE A 102 4.23 -11.52 -6.89
N GLU A 103 3.51 -12.35 -6.15
CA GLU A 103 2.82 -11.94 -4.92
C GLU A 103 3.87 -11.77 -3.82
N ILE A 104 3.98 -10.56 -3.28
CA ILE A 104 4.89 -10.25 -2.19
C ILE A 104 4.24 -10.60 -0.86
N VAL A 105 3.00 -10.15 -0.68
CA VAL A 105 2.23 -10.41 0.53
C VAL A 105 0.73 -10.32 0.22
N ARG A 106 -0.05 -11.06 1.00
CA ARG A 106 -1.49 -10.93 1.11
C ARG A 106 -1.84 -10.76 2.58
N GLN A 107 -2.56 -9.69 2.89
CA GLN A 107 -2.99 -9.39 4.24
C GLN A 107 -4.51 -9.26 4.29
N GLN A 108 -5.06 -9.61 5.45
CA GLN A 108 -6.44 -9.34 5.77
C GLN A 108 -6.51 -8.58 7.09
N TRP A 109 -7.34 -7.55 7.13
CA TRP A 109 -7.57 -6.75 8.32
C TRP A 109 -9.06 -6.61 8.62
N ASN A 110 -9.40 -6.78 9.91
CA ASN A 110 -10.76 -6.61 10.39
C ASN A 110 -10.94 -5.19 10.92
N PHE A 111 -11.49 -4.32 10.08
CA PHE A 111 -11.82 -2.98 10.50
C PHE A 111 -12.95 -2.98 11.51
N ASN A 112 -12.79 -2.17 12.56
CA ASN A 112 -13.81 -1.89 13.53
C ASN A 112 -13.76 -0.41 13.95
N PRO A 113 -14.85 0.37 13.75
CA PRO A 113 -14.94 1.76 14.19
C PRO A 113 -14.64 1.99 15.67
N GLU A 114 -14.85 0.99 16.54
CA GLU A 114 -14.64 1.09 17.99
C GLU A 114 -13.21 0.80 18.44
N GLY A 115 -12.34 0.33 17.54
CA GLY A 115 -10.96 -0.04 17.87
C GLY A 115 -10.44 -1.06 16.86
N GLY A 116 -9.59 -0.60 15.94
CA GLY A 116 -9.18 -1.38 14.76
C GLY A 116 -9.55 -0.68 13.44
N ASN A 117 -9.71 0.64 13.46
CA ASN A 117 -10.05 1.46 12.30
C ASN A 117 -8.86 1.75 11.38
N GLN A 118 -7.64 1.31 11.73
CA GLN A 118 -6.43 1.50 10.92
C GLN A 118 -5.69 0.18 10.73
N GLU A 119 -5.23 -0.06 9.51
CA GLU A 119 -4.31 -1.12 9.12
C GLU A 119 -2.98 -0.45 8.72
N LEU A 120 -1.91 -0.74 9.47
CA LEU A 120 -0.59 -0.15 9.28
C LEU A 120 0.42 -1.26 9.02
N GLU A 121 1.10 -1.18 7.88
CA GLU A 121 1.92 -2.28 7.38
C GLU A 121 3.30 -1.80 6.89
N ASP A 122 4.31 -2.64 7.08
CA ASP A 122 5.71 -2.41 6.66
C ASP A 122 6.31 -3.71 6.13
N HIS A 123 6.43 -3.81 4.80
CA HIS A 123 6.84 -5.03 4.09
C HIS A 123 8.25 -4.91 3.54
N LEU A 124 9.17 -5.72 4.06
CA LEU A 124 10.53 -5.87 3.54
C LEU A 124 10.55 -6.87 2.38
N MET A 125 11.21 -6.53 1.25
CA MET A 125 11.25 -7.41 0.07
C MET A 125 12.55 -7.42 -0.76
N ASP A 126 13.41 -6.41 -0.66
CA ASP A 126 14.69 -6.26 -1.40
C ASP A 126 14.73 -6.84 -2.84
N LEU A 127 13.98 -6.22 -3.75
CA LEU A 127 13.90 -6.55 -5.17
C LEU A 127 14.67 -5.53 -6.01
N ALA A 128 15.56 -5.96 -6.90
CA ALA A 128 16.52 -5.06 -7.55
C ALA A 128 16.02 -4.33 -8.81
N GLU A 129 15.15 -4.96 -9.61
CA GLU A 129 14.76 -4.46 -10.94
C GLU A 129 13.25 -4.38 -11.10
N VAL A 130 12.57 -3.77 -10.11
CA VAL A 130 11.10 -3.65 -10.13
C VAL A 130 10.70 -2.60 -11.16
N THR A 131 9.87 -3.02 -12.10
CA THR A 131 9.24 -2.14 -13.10
C THR A 131 7.84 -1.71 -12.69
N THR A 132 7.17 -2.53 -11.87
CA THR A 132 5.79 -2.28 -11.48
C THR A 132 5.51 -2.78 -10.07
N ILE A 133 4.83 -1.96 -9.28
CA ILE A 133 4.17 -2.38 -8.04
C ILE A 133 2.67 -2.32 -8.27
N GLU A 134 1.95 -3.35 -7.84
CA GLU A 134 0.50 -3.39 -7.93
C GLU A 134 -0.10 -3.74 -6.57
N LEU A 135 -1.03 -2.91 -6.12
CA LEU A 135 -1.81 -3.11 -4.92
C LEU A 135 -3.25 -3.40 -5.34
N ARG A 136 -3.73 -4.63 -5.09
CA ARG A 136 -5.12 -5.03 -5.28
C ARG A 136 -5.83 -5.08 -3.94
N ILE A 137 -6.99 -4.48 -3.84
CA ILE A 137 -7.74 -4.34 -2.60
C ILE A 137 -9.14 -4.89 -2.83
N ILE A 138 -9.51 -5.89 -2.03
CA ILE A 138 -10.89 -6.33 -1.86
C ILE A 138 -11.38 -5.66 -0.57
N PRO A 139 -12.17 -4.57 -0.67
CA PRO A 139 -12.50 -3.76 0.49
C PRO A 139 -13.39 -4.53 1.48
N ASP A 140 -14.25 -5.42 1.02
CA ASP A 140 -15.01 -6.29 1.92
C ASP A 140 -15.07 -7.71 1.33
N ILE A 141 -14.34 -8.65 1.95
CA ILE A 141 -14.29 -10.05 1.49
C ILE A 141 -15.65 -10.76 1.64
N SER A 142 -16.59 -10.19 2.40
CA SER A 142 -17.97 -10.69 2.44
C SER A 142 -18.75 -10.42 1.15
N GLY A 143 -18.19 -9.62 0.23
CA GLY A 143 -18.78 -9.28 -1.07
C GLY A 143 -19.79 -8.13 -1.01
N LYS A 144 -19.95 -7.47 0.14
CA LYS A 144 -20.76 -6.26 0.24
C LYS A 144 -20.12 -5.11 -0.54
N PRO A 145 -20.92 -4.20 -1.14
CA PRO A 145 -20.37 -3.00 -1.76
C PRO A 145 -19.60 -2.16 -0.73
N ALA A 146 -18.31 -2.01 -0.96
CA ALA A 146 -17.42 -1.19 -0.16
C ALA A 146 -16.38 -0.50 -1.06
N LEU A 147 -15.76 0.55 -0.54
CA LEU A 147 -14.75 1.35 -1.23
C LEU A 147 -13.45 1.27 -0.43
N ALA A 148 -12.35 1.00 -1.11
CA ALA A 148 -11.03 1.14 -0.52
C ALA A 148 -10.70 2.62 -0.28
N THR A 149 -10.06 2.87 0.85
CA THR A 149 -9.32 4.08 1.17
C THR A 149 -7.84 3.72 1.17
N LEU A 150 -6.94 4.69 1.10
CA LEU A 150 -5.51 4.54 1.36
C LEU A 150 -5.02 5.88 1.90
N ASP A 151 -4.61 5.92 3.17
CA ASP A 151 -4.13 7.17 3.77
C ASP A 151 -2.78 7.54 3.18
N TRP A 152 -1.88 6.55 3.08
CA TRP A 152 -0.59 6.75 2.44
C TRP A 152 0.05 5.43 1.99
N LEU A 153 0.90 5.52 0.97
CA LEU A 153 1.82 4.48 0.54
C LEU A 153 3.19 5.08 0.28
N ARG A 154 4.25 4.44 0.80
CA ARG A 154 5.65 4.87 0.67
C ARG A 154 6.50 3.69 0.21
N VAL A 155 7.31 3.93 -0.82
CA VAL A 155 8.19 2.93 -1.43
C VAL A 155 9.64 3.36 -1.22
N PHE A 156 10.50 2.46 -0.78
CA PHE A 156 11.89 2.73 -0.42
C PHE A 156 12.84 1.86 -1.21
#